data_AF-A0AAD4ZN05-F1
#
_entry.id   AF-A0AAD4ZN05-F1
#
_cell.length_a   1.000
_cell.length_b   1.000
_cell.length_c   1.000
_cell.angle_alpha   90.00
_cell.angle_beta   90.00
_cell.angle_gamma   90.00
#
_symmetry.space_group_name_H-M   'P 1'
#
loop_
_entity.id
_entity.type
_entity.pdbx_description
1 polymer ?
#
loop_
_entity_poly.entity_id
_entity_poly.type
_entity_poly.pdbx_seq_one_letter_code
_entity_poly.pdbx_strand_id
1 'polypeptide(L)'
;MLFYLTTLNLAHILRQDVPVLNENPATRETVAAIDAWTQSDFLCKNDILNGLDDTLYDIYVAFKTAGEVLESLEKKYKIEDAGSNKFVGRFVDLKIVYSKPVLKQVEDL
;
A
#
# COMPACT_ATOMS: atom_id res chain seq x y z
N MET A 1 3.47 -3.37 2.21
CA MET A 1 2.63 -2.81 1.12
C MET A 1 3.44 -2.05 0.06
N LEU A 2 4.30 -1.09 0.43
CA LEU A 2 5.08 -0.29 -0.53
C LEU A 2 5.94 -1.11 -1.52
N PHE A 3 6.56 -2.20 -1.07
CA PHE A 3 7.36 -3.08 -1.92
C PHE A 3 6.53 -3.70 -3.06
N TYR A 4 5.33 -4.20 -2.77
CA TYR A 4 4.43 -4.78 -3.77
C TYR A 4 3.99 -3.74 -4.81
N LEU A 5 3.54 -2.56 -4.36
CA LEU A 5 3.15 -1.47 -5.27
C LEU A 5 4.31 -0.95 -6.12
N THR A 6 5.55 -1.08 -5.64
CA THR A 6 6.75 -0.76 -6.43
C THR A 6 6.93 -1.74 -7.59
N THR A 7 6.68 -3.04 -7.39
CA THR A 7 6.74 -4.04 -8.47
C THR A 7 5.68 -3.82 -9.54
N LEU A 8 4.56 -3.20 -9.19
CA LEU A 8 3.48 -2.83 -10.11
C LEU A 8 3.68 -1.43 -10.74
N ASN A 9 4.78 -0.74 -10.41
CA ASN A 9 5.03 0.64 -10.79
C ASN A 9 3.93 1.63 -10.34
N LEU A 10 3.24 1.36 -9.24
CA LEU A 10 2.15 2.20 -8.69
C LEU A 10 2.59 3.01 -7.46
N ALA A 11 3.77 2.74 -6.89
CA ALA A 11 4.26 3.41 -5.69
C ALA A 11 4.35 4.94 -5.81
N HIS A 12 4.51 5.47 -7.03
CA HIS A 12 4.58 6.91 -7.27
C HIS A 12 3.25 7.62 -7.04
N ILE A 13 2.12 6.93 -7.24
CA ILE A 13 0.77 7.48 -7.06
C ILE A 13 0.51 7.87 -5.61
N LEU A 14 1.08 7.12 -4.67
CA LEU A 14 0.97 7.38 -3.23
C LEU A 14 1.65 8.68 -2.78
N ARG A 15 2.49 9.28 -3.63
CA ARG A 15 3.26 10.49 -3.33
C ARG A 15 2.94 11.65 -4.25
N GLN A 16 2.21 11.42 -5.33
CA GLN A 16 1.83 12.45 -6.27
C GLN A 16 0.55 13.12 -5.78
N ASP A 17 0.53 14.45 -5.83
CA ASP A 17 -0.69 15.22 -5.66
C ASP A 17 -1.66 14.93 -6.81
N VAL A 18 -2.95 15.04 -6.51
CA VAL A 18 -4.01 14.94 -7.51
C VAL A 18 -3.74 15.99 -8.60
N PRO A 19 -3.59 15.58 -9.87
CA PRO A 19 -3.32 16.54 -10.93
C PRO A 19 -4.48 17.52 -11.08
N VAL A 20 -4.16 18.83 -11.08
CA VAL A 20 -5.13 19.91 -11.15
C VAL A 20 -5.18 20.45 -12.58
N LEU A 21 -6.40 20.65 -13.09
CA LEU A 21 -6.62 21.28 -14.39
C LEU A 21 -6.36 22.79 -14.29
N ASN A 22 -5.12 23.20 -14.53
CA ASN A 22 -4.69 24.60 -14.39
C ASN A 22 -4.79 25.42 -15.69
N GLU A 23 -4.98 24.77 -16.84
CA GLU A 23 -5.06 25.43 -18.15
C GLU A 23 -6.49 25.46 -18.70
N ASN A 24 -6.90 26.61 -19.24
CA ASN A 24 -8.18 26.77 -19.94
C ASN A 24 -7.99 27.49 -21.29
N PRO A 25 -8.28 26.84 -22.44
CA PRO A 25 -8.75 25.46 -22.55
C PRO A 25 -7.67 24.46 -22.17
N ALA A 26 -8.09 23.35 -21.55
CA ALA A 26 -7.18 22.26 -21.23
C ALA A 26 -6.60 21.67 -22.52
N THR A 27 -5.29 21.48 -22.52
CA THR A 27 -4.58 20.77 -23.59
C THR A 27 -4.96 19.28 -23.60
N ARG A 28 -4.88 18.64 -24.77
CA ARG A 28 -5.19 17.19 -24.88
C ARG A 28 -4.26 16.36 -23.99
N GLU A 29 -3.02 16.83 -23.86
CA GLU A 29 -1.96 16.26 -23.04
C GLU A 29 -2.29 16.32 -21.55
N THR A 30 -2.84 17.44 -21.05
CA THR A 30 -3.23 17.57 -19.64
C THR A 30 -4.41 16.67 -19.29
N VAL A 31 -5.39 16.55 -20.18
CA VAL A 31 -6.52 15.62 -20.00
C VAL A 31 -6.01 14.17 -19.96
N ALA A 32 -5.16 13.78 -20.91
CA ALA A 32 -4.60 12.42 -20.95
C ALA A 32 -3.76 12.08 -19.71
N ALA A 33 -3.02 13.05 -19.17
CA ALA A 33 -2.24 12.86 -17.94
C ALA A 33 -3.15 12.68 -16.71
N ILE A 34 -4.24 13.44 -16.61
CA ILE A 34 -5.25 13.28 -15.54
C ILE A 34 -5.89 11.90 -15.62
N ASP A 35 -6.34 11.49 -16.80
CA ASP A 35 -6.98 10.18 -16.99
C ASP A 35 -6.02 9.03 -16.61
N ALA A 36 -4.75 9.12 -17.03
CA ALA A 36 -3.73 8.13 -16.69
C ALA A 36 -3.46 8.06 -15.19
N TRP A 37 -3.41 9.21 -14.51
CA TRP A 37 -3.26 9.27 -13.06
C TRP A 37 -4.47 8.67 -12.35
N THR A 38 -5.70 9.05 -12.74
CA THR A 38 -6.95 8.53 -12.16
C THR A 38 -7.05 7.01 -12.30
N GLN A 39 -6.68 6.46 -13.46
CA GLN A 39 -6.66 5.02 -13.66
C GLN A 39 -5.62 4.34 -12.75
N SER A 40 -4.44 4.94 -12.60
CA SER A 40 -3.37 4.39 -11.76
C SER A 40 -3.73 4.45 -10.28
N ASP A 41 -4.38 5.52 -9.81
CA ASP A 41 -4.91 5.64 -8.45
C ASP A 41 -6.00 4.62 -8.16
N PHE A 42 -6.93 4.41 -9.11
CA PHE A 42 -7.95 3.37 -8.99
C PHE A 42 -7.32 1.98 -8.83
N LEU A 43 -6.34 1.62 -9.67
CA LEU A 43 -5.66 0.32 -9.58
C LEU A 43 -4.92 0.17 -8.23
N CYS A 44 -4.14 1.19 -7.87
CA CYS A 44 -3.39 1.21 -6.61
C CYS A 44 -4.30 1.04 -5.39
N LYS A 45 -5.45 1.74 -5.37
CA LYS A 45 -6.44 1.64 -4.30
C LYS A 45 -7.01 0.22 -4.22
N ASN A 46 -7.38 -0.38 -5.36
CA ASN A 46 -7.90 -1.76 -5.37
C ASN A 46 -6.86 -2.77 -4.90
N ASP A 47 -5.60 -2.62 -5.30
CA ASP A 47 -4.53 -3.50 -4.83
C ASP A 47 -4.32 -3.42 -3.32
N ILE A 48 -4.42 -2.22 -2.74
CA ILE A 48 -4.36 -2.03 -1.29
C ILE A 48 -5.57 -2.71 -0.63
N LEU A 49 -6.78 -2.44 -1.12
CA LEU A 49 -8.02 -2.98 -0.54
C LEU A 49 -8.09 -4.52 -0.63
N ASN A 50 -7.60 -5.11 -1.71
CA ASN A 50 -7.53 -6.57 -1.88
C ASN A 50 -6.61 -7.24 -0.85
N GLY A 51 -5.69 -6.49 -0.23
CA GLY A 51 -4.83 -6.98 0.85
C GLY A 51 -5.46 -6.90 2.24
N LEU A 52 -6.67 -6.34 2.37
CA LEU A 52 -7.37 -6.16 3.65
C LEU A 52 -8.36 -7.29 3.90
N ASP A 53 -8.64 -7.58 5.18
CA ASP A 53 -9.80 -8.39 5.55
C ASP A 53 -11.11 -7.62 5.38
N ASP A 54 -12.24 -8.32 5.35
CA ASP A 54 -13.56 -7.75 5.11
C ASP A 54 -13.92 -6.58 6.04
N THR A 55 -13.51 -6.65 7.31
CA THR A 55 -13.82 -5.59 8.30
C THR A 55 -13.09 -4.30 7.98
N LEU A 56 -11.82 -4.41 7.57
CA LEU A 56 -11.05 -3.26 7.14
C LEU A 56 -11.51 -2.78 5.76
N TYR A 57 -11.78 -3.68 4.83
CA TYR A 57 -12.26 -3.35 3.48
C TYR A 57 -13.48 -2.41 3.53
N ASP A 58 -14.50 -2.75 4.33
CA ASP A 58 -15.74 -1.97 4.44
C ASP A 58 -15.51 -0.54 4.95
N ILE A 59 -14.50 -0.34 5.80
CA ILE A 59 -14.12 0.97 6.33
C ILE A 59 -13.35 1.77 5.26
N TYR A 60 -12.39 1.13 4.61
CA TYR A 60 -11.41 1.81 3.77
C TYR A 60 -11.88 2.01 2.31
N VAL A 61 -12.90 1.28 1.85
CA VAL A 61 -13.46 1.45 0.49
C VAL A 61 -14.03 2.86 0.27
N ALA A 62 -14.51 3.52 1.33
CA ALA A 62 -15.14 4.84 1.29
C ALA A 62 -14.15 6.00 1.01
N PHE A 63 -12.85 5.78 1.18
CA PHE A 63 -11.83 6.79 0.88
C PHE A 63 -11.71 7.03 -0.61
N LYS A 64 -11.33 8.23 -1.04
CA LYS A 64 -11.36 8.61 -2.45
C LYS A 64 -10.13 8.09 -3.19
N THR A 65 -8.96 8.21 -2.59
CA THR A 65 -7.69 7.90 -3.26
C THR A 65 -6.92 6.78 -2.57
N ALA A 66 -6.00 6.15 -3.29
CA ALA A 66 -5.08 5.17 -2.72
C ALA A 66 -4.20 5.80 -1.62
N GLY A 67 -3.83 7.07 -1.79
CA GLY A 67 -3.05 7.85 -0.83
C GLY A 67 -3.76 7.99 0.51
N GLU A 68 -5.05 8.36 0.51
CA GLU A 68 -5.82 8.51 1.75
C GLU A 68 -5.99 7.17 2.50
N VAL A 69 -6.23 6.07 1.76
CA VAL A 69 -6.31 4.73 2.35
C VAL A 69 -4.99 4.37 3.04
N LEU A 70 -3.87 4.54 2.33
CA LEU A 70 -2.55 4.23 2.87
C LEU A 70 -2.21 5.10 4.08
N GLU A 71 -2.44 6.41 4.02
CA GLU A 71 -2.16 7.33 5.12
C GLU A 71 -2.96 6.96 6.38
N SER A 72 -4.25 6.65 6.22
CA SER A 72 -5.12 6.26 7.33
C SER A 72 -4.71 4.90 7.93
N LEU A 73 -4.32 3.93 7.09
CA LEU A 73 -3.75 2.66 7.55
C LEU A 73 -2.42 2.89 8.30
N GLU A 74 -1.51 3.68 7.73
CA GLU A 74 -0.23 4.00 8.37
C GLU A 74 -0.45 4.69 9.72
N LYS A 75 -1.40 5.63 9.83
CA LYS A 75 -1.69 6.31 11.09
C LYS A 75 -2.24 5.35 12.15
N LYS A 76 -3.13 4.44 11.76
CA LYS A 76 -3.70 3.43 12.68
C LYS A 76 -2.62 2.47 13.20
N TYR A 77 -1.80 1.94 12.30
CA TYR A 77 -0.86 0.87 12.62
C TYR A 77 0.55 1.34 13.01
N LYS A 78 1.03 2.53 12.61
CA LYS A 78 2.30 3.09 13.14
C LYS A 78 2.22 3.40 14.63
N ILE A 79 1.03 3.70 15.17
CA ILE A 79 0.83 3.88 16.61
C ILE A 79 0.92 2.53 17.33
N GLU A 80 0.44 1.45 16.70
CA GLU A 80 0.56 0.08 17.22
C GLU A 80 1.97 -0.52 17.06
N ASP A 81 2.73 -0.13 16.03
CA ASP A 81 4.07 -0.68 15.77
C ASP A 81 5.12 -0.21 16.80
N ALA A 82 4.88 0.92 17.47
CA ALA A 82 5.63 1.33 18.66
C ALA A 82 5.54 0.30 19.81
N GLY A 83 4.51 -0.55 19.84
CA GLY A 83 4.40 -1.70 20.75
C GLY A 83 4.81 -3.05 20.14
N SER A 84 4.91 -3.15 18.82
CA SER A 84 5.03 -4.42 18.07
C SER A 84 6.48 -4.78 17.67
N ASN A 85 7.44 -3.91 18.00
CA ASN A 85 8.88 -4.11 17.77
C ASN A 85 9.48 -5.37 18.45
N LYS A 86 8.69 -6.15 19.19
CA LYS A 86 9.06 -7.46 19.74
C LYS A 86 9.07 -8.60 18.69
N PHE A 87 8.36 -8.47 17.58
CA PHE A 87 8.26 -9.55 16.59
C PHE A 87 9.28 -9.44 15.45
N VAL A 88 9.65 -8.22 15.05
CA VAL A 88 10.65 -7.98 13.99
C VAL A 88 12.03 -8.49 14.43
N GLY A 89 12.41 -8.31 15.70
CA GLY A 89 13.67 -8.86 16.23
C GLY A 89 13.77 -10.39 16.15
N ARG A 90 12.65 -11.11 16.36
CA ARG A 90 12.65 -12.59 16.29
C ARG A 90 12.79 -13.12 14.87
N PHE A 91 12.30 -12.39 13.88
CA PHE A 91 12.42 -12.79 12.47
C PHE A 91 13.84 -12.65 11.94
N VAL A 92 14.63 -11.72 12.47
CA VAL A 92 16.04 -11.52 12.07
C VAL A 92 16.93 -12.69 12.49
N ASP A 93 16.58 -13.39 13.58
CA ASP A 93 17.30 -14.57 14.06
C ASP A 93 16.91 -15.88 13.35
N LEU A 94 15.94 -15.82 12.42
CA LEU A 94 15.43 -16.98 11.70
C LEU A 94 16.44 -17.44 10.64
N LYS A 95 17.34 -18.35 11.04
CA LYS A 95 18.25 -19.04 10.11
C LYS A 95 17.46 -20.07 9.30
N ILE A 96 17.19 -19.75 8.03
CA ILE A 96 16.53 -20.66 7.09
C ILE A 96 17.44 -21.87 6.83
N VAL A 97 17.06 -23.03 7.36
CA VAL A 97 17.71 -24.32 7.06
C VAL A 97 16.93 -25.03 5.95
N TYR A 98 17.54 -25.22 4.79
CA TYR A 98 16.90 -25.82 3.60
C TYR A 98 16.39 -27.26 3.79
N SER A 99 16.79 -27.95 4.86
CA SER A 99 16.32 -29.30 5.20
C SER A 99 15.03 -29.33 6.03
N LYS A 100 14.46 -28.18 6.41
CA LYS A 100 13.23 -28.11 7.21
C LYS A 100 12.20 -27.16 6.56
N PRO A 101 10.88 -27.48 6.64
CA PRO A 101 9.83 -26.54 6.25
C PRO A 101 9.86 -25.26 7.10
N VAL A 102 9.63 -24.11 6.48
CA VAL A 102 9.70 -22.79 7.15
C VAL A 102 8.74 -22.70 8.34
N LEU A 103 7.53 -23.26 8.23
CA LEU A 103 6.55 -23.29 9.32
C LEU A 103 7.08 -23.95 10.60
N LYS A 104 7.81 -25.07 10.48
CA LYS A 104 8.42 -25.74 11.64
C LYS A 104 9.57 -24.95 12.26
N GLN A 105 10.23 -24.10 11.47
CA GLN A 105 11.31 -23.24 11.98
C GLN A 105 10.76 -22.03 12.75
N VAL A 106 9.55 -21.58 12.41
CA VAL A 106 8.84 -20.49 13.10
C VAL A 106 8.24 -20.97 14.42
N GLU A 107 7.77 -22.22 14.50
CA GLU A 107 7.24 -22.82 15.75
C GLU A 107 8.34 -23.10 16.80
N ASP A 108 9.57 -23.35 16.35
CA ASP A 108 10.74 -23.63 17.20
C ASP A 108 11.41 -22.35 17.78
N LEU A 109 10.89 -21.14 17.47
CA LEU A 109 11.39 -19.81 17.85
C LEU A 109 10.71 -19.23 19.11
#